data_AF-A0A261ENV4-F1
#
_entry.id   AF-A0A261ENV4-F1
#
_cell.length_a   1.000
_cell.length_b   1.000
_cell.length_c   1.000
_cell.angle_alpha   90.00
_cell.angle_beta   90.00
_cell.angle_gamma   90.00
#
_symmetry.space_group_name_H-M   'P 1'
#
loop_
_entity.id
_entity.type
_entity.pdbx_description
1 polymer ?
#
loop_
_entity_poly.entity_id
_entity_poly.type
_entity_poly.pdbx_seq_one_letter_code
_entity_poly.pdbx_strand_id
1 'polypeptide(L)'
;MKCAAKHGIPHSAVIFFAVDFDALDGEVTTNVLPYFKNLSGEMSGYRIGVYGPRNVCTRVCEAGYAEFSFVSDMSSGFSGNMGYPIPDGWSIDQISNVTITHGNDSLEIDNDLVSKDMAECFTPCCLPIPEITDQYVDILPVFEAKTNLWQGDIAITKNYHPSGNFES
;
A
#
# COMPACT_ATOMS: atom_id res chain seq x y z
N MET A 1 -5.41 -10.52 -13.23
CA MET A 1 -4.90 -11.90 -13.00
C MET A 1 -3.77 -12.32 -13.94
N LYS A 2 -3.86 -12.08 -15.26
CA LYS A 2 -2.80 -12.49 -16.22
C LYS A 2 -1.41 -11.94 -15.91
N CYS A 3 -1.31 -10.70 -15.41
CA CYS A 3 -0.04 -10.08 -15.04
C CYS A 3 0.63 -10.79 -13.86
N ALA A 4 -0.07 -10.94 -12.73
CA ALA A 4 0.44 -11.63 -11.56
C ALA A 4 0.94 -13.05 -11.88
N ALA A 5 0.17 -13.82 -12.65
CA ALA A 5 0.57 -15.16 -13.09
C ALA A 5 1.82 -15.12 -14.02
N LYS A 6 1.88 -14.17 -14.95
CA LYS A 6 3.03 -13.98 -15.85
C LYS A 6 4.31 -13.66 -15.08
N HIS A 7 4.21 -12.91 -13.99
CA HIS A 7 5.34 -12.51 -13.15
C HIS A 7 5.63 -13.49 -12.00
N GLY A 8 5.00 -14.67 -11.99
CA GLY A 8 5.27 -15.71 -11.01
C GLY A 8 4.82 -15.38 -9.59
N ILE A 9 3.89 -14.42 -9.43
CA ILE A 9 3.34 -14.09 -8.11
C ILE A 9 2.61 -15.33 -7.57
N PRO A 10 2.98 -15.83 -6.37
CA PRO A 10 2.41 -17.05 -5.81
C PRO A 10 0.89 -16.99 -5.69
N HIS A 11 0.24 -18.13 -5.86
CA HIS A 11 -1.16 -18.28 -5.52
C HIS A 11 -1.40 -17.95 -4.04
N SER A 12 -2.57 -17.39 -3.75
CA SER A 12 -2.94 -16.88 -2.43
C SER A 12 -2.14 -15.66 -1.96
N ALA A 13 -1.24 -15.10 -2.79
CA ALA A 13 -0.72 -13.76 -2.52
C ALA A 13 -1.87 -12.73 -2.50
N VAL A 14 -1.68 -11.67 -1.74
CA VAL A 14 -2.63 -10.55 -1.68
C VAL A 14 -2.30 -9.60 -2.82
N ILE A 15 -3.33 -9.20 -3.58
CA ILE A 15 -3.23 -8.13 -4.57
C ILE A 15 -4.04 -6.95 -4.04
N PHE A 16 -3.38 -5.82 -3.78
CA PHE A 16 -4.03 -4.59 -3.37
C PHE A 16 -4.56 -3.84 -4.60
N PHE A 17 -5.87 -3.66 -4.68
CA PHE A 17 -6.52 -2.89 -5.73
C PHE A 17 -6.69 -1.44 -5.29
N ALA A 18 -6.15 -0.53 -6.09
CA ALA A 18 -6.05 0.88 -5.72
C ALA A 18 -7.34 1.66 -6.01
N VAL A 19 -7.78 2.41 -5.01
CA VAL A 19 -8.72 3.53 -5.10
C VAL A 19 -7.93 4.79 -4.75
N ASP A 20 -7.08 5.19 -5.69
CA ASP A 20 -6.08 6.25 -5.51
C ASP A 20 -6.62 7.61 -5.98
N PHE A 21 -7.70 8.05 -5.35
CA PHE A 21 -8.30 9.37 -5.55
C PHE A 21 -9.16 9.72 -4.35
N ASP A 22 -9.56 10.99 -4.25
CA ASP A 22 -10.46 11.47 -3.20
C ASP A 22 -11.90 10.99 -3.43
N ALA A 23 -12.16 9.70 -3.15
CA ALA A 23 -13.47 9.10 -3.26
C ALA A 23 -14.38 9.58 -2.12
N LEU A 24 -15.39 10.38 -2.48
CA LEU A 24 -16.40 10.85 -1.54
C LEU A 24 -17.26 9.68 -1.05
N ASP A 25 -17.84 9.76 0.16
CA ASP A 25 -18.62 8.65 0.74
C ASP A 25 -19.78 8.14 -0.18
N GLY A 26 -20.38 9.07 -0.93
CA GLY A 26 -21.36 8.73 -1.97
C GLY A 26 -20.77 7.88 -3.09
N GLU A 27 -19.58 8.23 -3.58
CA GLU A 27 -18.86 7.48 -4.62
C GLU A 27 -18.34 6.14 -4.10
N VAL A 28 -17.97 6.07 -2.83
CA VAL A 28 -17.65 4.79 -2.19
C VAL A 28 -18.86 3.85 -2.27
N THR A 29 -20.05 4.39 -1.98
CA THR A 29 -21.30 3.62 -2.02
C THR A 29 -21.70 3.22 -3.44
N THR A 30 -21.66 4.15 -4.39
CA THR A 30 -22.22 3.95 -5.74
C THR A 30 -21.25 3.29 -6.71
N ASN A 31 -19.94 3.44 -6.52
CA ASN A 31 -18.92 3.00 -7.47
C ASN A 31 -17.94 1.99 -6.85
N VAL A 32 -17.32 2.33 -5.71
CA VAL A 32 -16.24 1.52 -5.14
C VAL A 32 -16.75 0.18 -4.60
N LEU A 33 -17.81 0.20 -3.77
CA LEU A 33 -18.37 -1.03 -3.22
C LEU A 33 -18.89 -1.99 -4.30
N PRO A 34 -19.63 -1.54 -5.35
CA PRO A 34 -20.00 -2.40 -6.46
C PRO A 34 -18.81 -2.97 -7.24
N TYR A 35 -17.74 -2.19 -7.44
CA TYR A 35 -16.52 -2.66 -8.07
C TYR A 35 -15.90 -3.82 -7.26
N PHE A 36 -15.68 -3.65 -5.96
CA PHE A 36 -15.10 -4.67 -5.10
C PHE A 36 -16.02 -5.90 -4.91
N LYS A 37 -17.34 -5.71 -4.93
CA LYS A 37 -18.30 -6.81 -4.96
C LYS A 37 -18.14 -7.70 -6.20
N ASN A 38 -18.03 -7.09 -7.38
CA ASN A 38 -17.83 -7.87 -8.61
C ASN A 38 -16.45 -8.52 -8.63
N LEU A 39 -15.42 -7.77 -8.21
CA LEU A 39 -14.06 -8.26 -8.11
C LEU A 39 -13.99 -9.51 -7.22
N SER A 40 -14.57 -9.47 -6.01
CA SER A 40 -14.61 -10.61 -5.08
C SER A 40 -15.36 -11.83 -5.64
N GLY A 41 -16.35 -11.63 -6.51
CA GLY A 41 -17.05 -12.73 -7.17
C GLY A 41 -16.27 -13.39 -8.31
N GLU A 42 -15.34 -12.66 -8.94
CA GLU A 42 -14.57 -13.14 -10.11
C GLU A 42 -13.13 -13.55 -9.76
N MET A 43 -12.60 -13.06 -8.64
CA MET A 43 -11.23 -13.30 -8.22
C MET A 43 -11.01 -14.78 -7.90
N SER A 44 -9.99 -15.38 -8.52
CA SER A 44 -9.57 -16.75 -8.24
C SER A 44 -8.05 -16.85 -8.16
N GLY A 45 -7.56 -17.64 -7.21
CA GLY A 45 -6.13 -17.92 -7.04
C GLY A 45 -5.30 -16.83 -6.35
N TYR A 46 -5.89 -15.69 -5.99
CA TYR A 46 -5.25 -14.62 -5.21
C TYR A 46 -6.26 -14.02 -4.24
N ARG A 47 -5.76 -13.44 -3.15
CA ARG A 47 -6.57 -12.74 -2.14
C ARG A 47 -6.68 -11.26 -2.48
N ILE A 48 -7.77 -10.63 -2.05
CA ILE A 48 -8.04 -9.22 -2.36
C ILE A 48 -7.61 -8.36 -1.18
N GLY A 49 -6.76 -7.37 -1.47
CA GLY A 49 -6.56 -6.21 -0.62
C GLY A 49 -7.13 -4.96 -1.28
N VAL A 50 -7.42 -3.94 -0.48
CA VAL A 50 -7.78 -2.59 -0.96
C VAL A 50 -6.69 -1.61 -0.58
N TYR A 51 -6.26 -0.78 -1.53
CA TYR A 51 -5.47 0.41 -1.26
C TYR A 51 -6.33 1.66 -1.41
N GLY A 52 -6.25 2.59 -0.46
CA GLY A 52 -6.94 3.87 -0.56
C GLY A 52 -7.23 4.55 0.79
N PRO A 53 -8.03 5.62 0.79
CA PRO A 53 -8.33 6.37 2.01
C PRO A 53 -9.00 5.51 3.09
N ARG A 54 -8.90 5.92 4.35
CA ARG A 54 -9.44 5.21 5.53
C ARG A 54 -10.90 4.80 5.35
N ASN A 55 -11.78 5.71 4.90
CA ASN A 55 -13.20 5.39 4.65
C ASN A 55 -13.39 4.30 3.58
N VAL A 56 -12.61 4.34 2.50
CA VAL A 56 -12.65 3.30 1.45
C VAL A 56 -12.22 1.95 2.03
N CYS A 57 -11.05 1.92 2.69
CA CYS A 57 -10.51 0.71 3.29
C CYS A 57 -11.49 0.09 4.29
N THR A 58 -12.01 0.88 5.23
CA THR A 58 -12.99 0.43 6.22
C THR A 58 -14.22 -0.17 5.54
N ARG A 59 -14.86 0.56 4.62
CA ARG A 59 -16.12 0.12 4.04
C ARG A 59 -15.98 -1.11 3.14
N VAL A 60 -14.90 -1.23 2.38
CA VAL A 60 -14.64 -2.39 1.53
C VAL A 60 -14.35 -3.65 2.37
N CYS A 61 -13.55 -3.50 3.44
CA CYS A 61 -13.25 -4.60 4.36
C CYS A 61 -14.48 -5.03 5.18
N GLU A 62 -15.25 -4.09 5.74
CA GLU A 62 -16.49 -4.38 6.48
C GLU A 62 -17.56 -5.05 5.61
N ALA A 63 -17.60 -4.73 4.32
CA ALA A 63 -18.48 -5.40 3.36
C ALA A 63 -18.02 -6.84 3.00
N GLY A 64 -16.83 -7.24 3.44
CA GLY A 64 -16.26 -8.57 3.18
C GLY A 64 -15.72 -8.74 1.75
N TYR A 65 -15.46 -7.65 1.02
CA TYR A 65 -14.97 -7.72 -0.36
C TYR A 65 -13.45 -7.67 -0.49
N ALA A 66 -12.74 -7.24 0.57
CA ALA A 66 -11.30 -7.32 0.69
C ALA A 66 -10.92 -7.84 2.09
N GLU A 67 -9.85 -8.64 2.15
CA GLU A 67 -9.33 -9.23 3.38
C GLU A 67 -8.29 -8.34 4.06
N PHE A 68 -7.60 -7.49 3.29
CA PHE A 68 -6.47 -6.67 3.75
C PHE A 68 -6.65 -5.22 3.31
N SER A 69 -6.19 -4.28 4.13
CA SER A 69 -6.19 -2.85 3.79
C SER A 69 -4.78 -2.27 3.81
N PHE A 70 -4.49 -1.50 2.77
CA PHE A 70 -3.30 -0.68 2.62
C PHE A 70 -3.76 0.78 2.59
N VAL A 71 -3.59 1.46 3.73
CA VAL A 71 -4.16 2.78 3.96
C VAL A 71 -3.26 3.85 3.34
N SER A 72 -3.85 4.81 2.63
CA SER A 72 -3.14 5.92 1.97
C SER A 72 -3.07 7.17 2.86
N ASP A 73 -2.51 7.09 4.07
CA ASP A 73 -2.52 8.21 5.03
C ASP A 73 -1.64 9.41 4.62
N MET A 74 -0.68 9.20 3.71
CA MET A 74 0.11 10.28 3.12
C MET A 74 -0.76 11.25 2.29
N SER A 75 -1.90 10.77 1.78
CA SER A 75 -2.91 11.59 1.09
C SER A 75 -3.80 12.33 2.09
N SER A 76 -3.19 13.18 2.92
CA SER A 76 -3.87 13.93 3.98
C SER A 76 -4.97 14.86 3.47
N GLY A 77 -4.93 15.22 2.17
CA GLY A 77 -5.96 16.01 1.50
C GLY A 77 -7.22 15.25 1.10
N PHE A 78 -7.23 13.91 1.17
CA PHE A 78 -8.41 13.12 0.81
C PHE A 78 -9.45 13.19 1.93
N SER A 79 -10.68 13.55 1.57
CA SER A 79 -11.84 13.59 2.46
C SER A 79 -12.08 12.26 3.17
N GLY A 80 -11.78 11.14 2.50
CA GLY A 80 -11.87 9.79 3.06
C GLY A 80 -10.87 9.48 4.17
N ASN A 81 -9.83 10.31 4.38
CA ASN A 81 -8.92 10.23 5.53
C ASN A 81 -9.33 11.19 6.66
N MET A 82 -9.98 12.30 6.31
CA MET A 82 -10.37 13.33 7.27
C MET A 82 -11.59 12.90 8.10
N GLY A 83 -11.40 12.74 9.41
CA GLY A 83 -12.50 12.40 10.32
C GLY A 83 -12.85 10.91 10.37
N TYR A 84 -12.10 10.06 9.67
CA TYR A 84 -12.20 8.61 9.76
C TYR A 84 -11.00 8.05 10.52
N PRO A 85 -11.20 7.12 11.48
CA PRO A 85 -10.08 6.42 12.12
C PRO A 85 -9.42 5.47 11.12
N ILE A 86 -8.16 5.12 11.37
CA ILE A 86 -7.52 4.02 10.65
C ILE A 86 -8.35 2.73 10.86
N PRO A 87 -8.59 1.91 9.81
CA PRO A 87 -9.38 0.69 9.96
C PRO A 87 -8.82 -0.25 11.03
N ASP A 88 -9.69 -0.88 11.82
CA ASP A 88 -9.25 -1.95 12.71
C ASP A 88 -8.71 -3.14 11.87
N GLY A 89 -7.56 -3.68 12.25
CA GLY A 89 -6.91 -4.77 11.50
C GLY A 89 -6.25 -4.33 10.18
N TRP A 90 -5.92 -3.03 10.02
CA TRP A 90 -5.14 -2.54 8.88
C TRP A 90 -3.85 -3.35 8.66
N SER A 91 -3.42 -3.46 7.40
CA SER A 91 -2.27 -4.31 7.03
C SER A 91 -1.03 -3.50 6.74
N ILE A 92 -1.17 -2.47 5.92
CA ILE A 92 -0.10 -1.56 5.51
C ILE A 92 -0.64 -0.12 5.62
N ASP A 93 0.22 0.83 5.96
CA ASP A 93 -0.13 2.26 6.05
C ASP A 93 0.97 3.12 5.44
N GLN A 94 0.64 3.83 4.35
CA GLN A 94 1.54 4.74 3.66
C GLN A 94 1.59 6.08 4.40
N ILE A 95 2.74 6.44 4.97
CA ILE A 95 2.82 7.57 5.91
C ILE A 95 3.66 8.75 5.44
N SER A 96 4.61 8.53 4.53
CA SER A 96 5.50 9.58 4.02
C SER A 96 6.14 9.12 2.71
N ASN A 97 6.88 10.02 2.06
CA ASN A 97 7.75 9.70 0.94
C ASN A 97 9.20 10.10 1.27
N VAL A 98 10.14 9.52 0.54
CA VAL A 98 11.53 9.93 0.50
C VAL A 98 11.95 10.07 -0.96
N THR A 99 12.57 11.20 -1.30
CA THR A 99 13.18 11.38 -2.62
C THR A 99 14.65 11.02 -2.53
N ILE A 100 15.07 10.06 -3.36
CA ILE A 100 16.47 9.69 -3.52
C ILE A 100 16.96 10.25 -4.85
N THR A 101 18.04 11.02 -4.82
CA THR A 101 18.63 11.66 -6.00
C THR A 101 20.01 11.09 -6.33
N HIS A 102 20.30 10.97 -7.62
CA HIS A 102 21.62 10.60 -8.14
C HIS A 102 21.93 11.40 -9.41
N GLY A 103 22.92 12.30 -9.34
CA GLY A 103 23.21 13.21 -10.45
C GLY A 103 22.01 14.13 -10.74
N ASN A 104 21.46 14.03 -11.95
CA ASN A 104 20.26 14.76 -12.37
C ASN A 104 18.97 13.92 -12.26
N ASP A 105 19.07 12.67 -11.82
CA ASP A 105 17.94 11.76 -11.69
C ASP A 105 17.40 11.77 -10.26
N SER A 106 16.09 11.62 -10.12
CA SER A 106 15.40 11.53 -8.83
C SER A 106 14.32 10.44 -8.87
N LEU A 107 14.25 9.64 -7.82
CA LEU A 107 13.20 8.66 -7.58
C LEU A 107 12.53 8.96 -6.24
N GLU A 108 11.22 9.12 -6.26
CA GLU A 108 10.41 9.19 -5.05
C GLU A 108 9.96 7.78 -4.65
N ILE A 109 10.14 7.44 -3.37
CA ILE A 109 9.77 6.15 -2.80
C ILE A 109 8.88 6.42 -1.60
N ASP A 110 7.75 5.73 -1.53
CA ASP A 110 6.84 5.84 -0.40
C ASP A 110 7.32 4.98 0.77
N ASN A 111 7.19 5.53 1.97
CA ASN A 111 7.45 4.83 3.21
C ASN A 111 6.13 4.28 3.74
N ASP A 112 6.08 2.94 3.75
CA ASP A 112 4.95 2.19 4.24
C ASP A 112 5.28 1.52 5.57
N LEU A 113 4.33 1.55 6.49
CA LEU A 113 4.38 0.79 7.72
C LEU A 113 3.61 -0.50 7.57
N VAL A 114 4.10 -1.54 8.24
CA VAL A 114 3.43 -2.83 8.34
C VAL A 114 2.82 -2.96 9.73
N SER A 115 1.56 -3.36 9.80
CA SER A 115 0.92 -3.57 11.09
C SER A 115 1.54 -4.75 11.84
N LYS A 116 1.51 -4.69 13.17
CA LYS A 116 2.04 -5.75 14.02
C LYS A 116 1.46 -7.13 13.67
N ASP A 117 0.17 -7.18 13.35
CA ASP A 117 -0.55 -8.42 13.06
C ASP A 117 -0.11 -9.02 11.71
N MET A 118 0.43 -8.21 10.80
CA MET A 118 0.96 -8.63 9.51
C MET A 118 2.46 -8.89 9.51
N ALA A 119 3.21 -8.35 10.47
CA ALA A 119 4.67 -8.46 10.55
C ALA A 119 5.16 -9.93 10.55
N GLU A 120 4.38 -10.85 11.13
CA GLU A 120 4.70 -12.29 11.14
C GLU A 120 4.31 -13.01 9.82
N CYS A 121 3.48 -12.40 8.97
CA CYS A 121 3.00 -12.97 7.71
C CYS A 121 3.90 -12.65 6.50
N PHE A 122 4.88 -11.73 6.64
CA PHE A 122 5.88 -11.48 5.61
C PHE A 122 6.95 -12.56 5.64
N THR A 123 6.68 -13.69 4.99
CA THR A 123 7.78 -14.50 4.47
C THR A 123 8.29 -13.76 3.23
N PRO A 124 9.55 -13.28 3.19
CA PRO A 124 10.07 -12.63 1.99
C PRO A 124 9.99 -13.63 0.85
N CYS A 125 9.03 -13.41 -0.05
CA CYS A 125 8.99 -14.10 -1.32
C CYS A 125 10.10 -13.47 -2.14
N CYS A 126 11.30 -14.03 -2.05
CA CYS A 126 12.41 -13.70 -2.92
C CYS A 126 12.07 -14.21 -4.32
N LEU A 127 11.11 -13.56 -4.99
CA LEU A 127 11.03 -13.64 -6.43
C LEU A 127 12.30 -12.96 -6.93
N PRO A 128 13.11 -13.61 -7.78
CA PRO A 128 14.18 -12.91 -8.46
C PRO A 128 13.55 -11.72 -9.16
N ILE A 129 14.02 -10.51 -8.81
CA ILE A 129 13.59 -9.29 -9.47
C ILE A 129 13.83 -9.53 -10.97
N PRO A 130 12.78 -9.51 -11.82
CA PRO A 130 12.98 -9.71 -13.24
C PRO A 130 13.96 -8.64 -13.71
N GLU A 131 14.95 -9.07 -14.51
CA GLU A 131 16.03 -8.24 -15.07
C GLU A 131 15.56 -6.79 -15.25
N ILE A 132 16.04 -5.93 -14.36
CA ILE A 132 15.74 -4.51 -14.46
C ILE A 132 16.41 -4.07 -15.75
N THR A 133 15.61 -3.60 -16.70
CA THR A 133 16.08 -3.07 -17.97
C THR A 133 17.21 -2.07 -17.71
N ASP A 134 18.26 -2.10 -18.55
CA ASP A 134 19.57 -1.41 -18.42
C ASP A 134 19.55 0.05 -17.91
N GLN A 135 18.38 0.71 -17.94
CA GLN A 135 18.15 2.07 -17.48
C GLN A 135 18.32 2.29 -15.96
N TYR A 136 18.17 1.28 -15.10
CA TYR A 136 18.24 1.46 -13.64
C TYR A 136 19.34 0.64 -12.94
N VAL A 137 20.16 -0.10 -13.70
CA VAL A 137 21.18 -1.03 -13.18
C VAL A 137 22.24 -0.32 -12.35
N ASP A 138 22.60 0.91 -12.72
CA ASP A 138 23.63 1.69 -12.01
C ASP A 138 23.13 2.32 -10.70
N ILE A 139 21.82 2.49 -10.53
CA ILE A 139 21.21 3.15 -9.37
C ILE A 139 20.64 2.15 -8.34
N LEU A 140 20.39 0.91 -8.75
CA LEU A 140 19.94 -0.18 -7.86
C LEU A 140 20.83 -0.39 -6.63
N PRO A 141 22.17 -0.51 -6.74
CA PRO A 141 23.02 -0.71 -5.56
C PRO A 141 22.98 0.49 -4.59
N VAL A 142 22.71 1.70 -5.11
CA VAL A 142 22.54 2.91 -4.30
C VAL A 142 21.20 2.89 -3.57
N PHE A 143 20.11 2.46 -4.23
CA PHE A 143 18.80 2.31 -3.59
C PHE A 143 18.79 1.19 -2.55
N GLU A 144 19.36 0.03 -2.85
CA GLU A 144 19.49 -1.11 -1.92
C GLU A 144 20.34 -0.75 -0.68
N ALA A 145 21.35 0.11 -0.82
CA ALA A 145 22.10 0.61 0.32
C ALA A 145 21.28 1.58 1.19
N LYS A 146 20.31 2.29 0.61
CA LYS A 146 19.44 3.26 1.30
C LYS A 146 18.19 2.63 1.93
N THR A 147 17.68 1.51 1.41
CA THR A 147 16.60 0.75 2.07
C THR A 147 17.02 0.23 3.46
N ASN A 148 18.32 0.04 3.68
CA ASN A 148 18.90 -0.34 4.98
C ASN A 148 19.12 0.84 5.95
N LEU A 149 18.76 2.08 5.58
CA LEU A 149 18.85 3.26 6.44
C LEU A 149 17.61 3.47 7.33
N TRP A 150 16.61 2.60 7.24
CA TRP A 150 15.41 2.65 8.08
C TRP A 150 15.80 2.43 9.55
N GLN A 151 15.83 3.52 10.34
CA GLN A 151 16.21 3.49 11.75
C GLN A 151 14.97 3.37 12.64
N GLY A 152 14.50 2.14 12.82
CA GLY A 152 13.69 1.72 13.97
C GLY A 152 12.18 1.77 13.79
N ASP A 153 11.52 0.76 14.35
CA ASP A 153 10.07 0.66 14.45
C ASP A 153 9.51 1.89 15.21
N ILE A 154 8.75 2.74 14.53
CA ILE A 154 7.96 3.79 15.20
C ILE A 154 6.67 3.14 15.70
N ALA A 155 6.46 3.15 17.03
CA ALA A 155 5.21 2.68 17.61
C ALA A 155 4.05 3.62 17.22
N ILE A 156 3.26 3.20 16.24
CA ILE A 156 2.01 3.87 15.87
C ILE A 156 0.90 3.47 16.84
N THR A 157 0.28 4.46 17.47
CA THR A 157 -0.94 4.29 18.26
C THR A 157 -2.16 4.71 17.42
N LYS A 158 -3.38 4.35 17.85
CA LYS A 158 -4.65 4.73 17.17
C LYS A 158 -4.83 6.24 16.94
N ASN A 159 -3.97 7.09 17.53
CA ASN A 159 -3.99 8.54 17.44
C ASN A 159 -2.84 9.12 16.58
N TYR A 160 -2.13 8.29 15.80
CA TYR A 160 -1.07 8.79 14.92
C TYR A 160 -1.65 9.68 13.82
N HIS A 161 -1.09 10.89 13.72
CA HIS A 161 -1.32 11.83 12.63
C HIS A 161 0.05 12.09 11.98
N PRO A 162 0.19 11.90 10.65
CA PRO A 162 1.42 12.23 9.96
C PRO A 162 1.53 13.76 9.84
N SER A 163 2.07 14.40 10.87
CA SER A 163 2.44 15.82 10.84
C SER A 163 3.88 16.06 11.28
N GLY A 164 4.72 15.02 11.24
CA GLY A 164 6.15 15.14 11.47
C GLY A 164 6.87 15.47 10.16
N ASN A 165 7.40 16.69 10.06
CA ASN A 165 8.39 17.03 9.06
C ASN A 165 9.60 16.10 9.25
N PHE A 166 9.85 15.20 8.31
CA PHE A 166 11.16 14.59 8.16
C PHE A 166 12.05 15.68 7.56
N GLU A 167 12.83 16.35 8.41
CA GLU A 167 13.83 17.31 7.94
C GLU A 167 14.84 16.62 7.02
N SER A 168 15.17 17.36 5.97
CA SER A 168 15.99 17.02 4.79
C SER A 168 17.33 16.36 5.05
#